data_AF-A0A534UJZ9-F1
#
_entry.id   AF-A0A534UJZ9-F1
#
_cell.length_a   1.000
_cell.length_b   1.000
_cell.length_c   1.000
_cell.angle_alpha   90.00
_cell.angle_beta   90.00
_cell.angle_gamma   90.00
#
_symmetry.space_group_name_H-M   'P 1'
#
loop_
_entity.id
_entity.type
_entity.pdbx_description
1 polymer ?
#
loop_
_entity_poly.entity_id
_entity_poly.type
_entity_poly.pdbx_seq_one_letter_code
_entity_poly.pdbx_strand_id
1 'polypeptide(L)'
;LAKAMGAEGALVTWIGGGNAFVDVMLTIRACERNGIKTTLVTYENGGKEGKDSPVLFYLPEADAVVSTGSLDKTLELPAVDKVIGPYDQVKIFPFPGAASRGALSLEARDVMMGGADIWGQGMWKCAEY
;
A
#
# COMPACT_ATOMS: atom_id res chain seq x y z
N LEU A 1 24.00 10.43 -0.57
CA LEU A 1 23.36 11.73 -0.88
C LEU A 1 22.88 12.44 0.37
N ALA A 2 21.93 11.88 1.14
CA ALA A 2 21.37 12.51 2.35
C ALA A 2 22.45 13.04 3.33
N LYS A 3 23.48 12.25 3.61
CA LYS A 3 24.64 12.66 4.43
C LYS A 3 25.39 13.87 3.86
N ALA A 4 25.62 13.89 2.55
CA ALA A 4 26.32 14.99 1.88
C ALA A 4 25.48 16.29 1.88
N MET A 5 24.15 16.16 1.98
CA MET A 5 23.22 17.28 2.11
C MET A 5 23.06 17.76 3.57
N GLY A 6 23.71 17.12 4.54
CA GLY A 6 23.54 17.43 5.97
C GLY A 6 22.14 17.11 6.50
N ALA A 7 21.42 16.17 5.88
CA ALA A 7 20.08 15.81 6.32
C ALA A 7 20.11 15.10 7.69
N GLU A 8 19.23 15.53 8.59
CA GLU A 8 19.03 14.90 9.90
C GLU A 8 17.98 13.78 9.84
N GLY A 9 17.12 13.82 8.81
CA GLY A 9 16.09 12.82 8.59
C GLY A 9 15.74 12.57 7.13
N ALA A 10 15.07 11.45 6.86
CA ALA A 10 14.57 11.03 5.57
C ALA A 10 13.19 10.38 5.66
N LEU A 11 12.21 10.93 4.94
CA LEU A 11 10.94 10.27 4.69
C LEU A 11 11.12 9.31 3.52
N VAL A 12 10.84 8.03 3.72
CA VAL A 12 11.03 6.98 2.73
C VAL A 12 9.68 6.49 2.25
N THR A 13 9.43 6.66 0.96
CA THR A 13 8.29 6.09 0.24
C THR A 13 8.81 5.18 -0.87
N TRP A 14 7.99 4.27 -1.36
CA TRP A 14 8.41 3.33 -2.38
C TRP A 14 7.28 2.94 -3.32
N ILE A 15 7.65 2.34 -4.45
CA ILE A 15 6.74 1.77 -5.44
C ILE A 15 7.25 0.39 -5.84
N GLY A 16 6.34 -0.49 -6.26
CA GLY A 16 6.67 -1.83 -6.76
C GLY A 16 6.17 -2.93 -5.83
N GLY A 17 6.92 -4.03 -5.74
CA GLY A 17 6.57 -5.17 -4.89
C GLY A 17 7.75 -6.13 -4.73
N GLY A 18 7.62 -7.10 -3.82
CA GLY A 18 8.63 -8.13 -3.63
C GLY A 18 10.01 -7.56 -3.30
N ASN A 19 10.98 -7.84 -4.16
CA ASN A 19 12.39 -7.51 -3.96
C ASN A 19 12.66 -6.01 -3.79
N ALA A 20 11.88 -5.14 -4.44
CA ALA A 20 12.05 -3.69 -4.31
C ALA A 20 11.93 -3.21 -2.85
N PHE A 21 11.13 -3.91 -2.03
CA PHE A 21 10.98 -3.58 -0.62
C PHE A 21 12.22 -3.91 0.22
N VAL A 22 13.01 -4.89 -0.20
CA VAL A 22 14.28 -5.23 0.46
C VAL A 22 15.28 -4.08 0.30
N ASP A 23 15.35 -3.49 -0.89
CA ASP A 23 16.23 -2.33 -1.15
C ASP A 23 15.82 -1.12 -0.31
N VAL A 24 14.52 -0.90 -0.11
CA VAL A 24 13.98 0.14 0.78
C VAL A 24 14.48 -0.07 2.21
N MET A 25 14.35 -1.30 2.74
CA MET A 25 14.80 -1.64 4.09
C MET A 25 16.32 -1.49 4.26
N LEU A 26 17.09 -1.92 3.26
CA LEU A 26 18.55 -1.74 3.28
C LEU A 26 18.96 -0.27 3.20
N THR A 27 18.19 0.56 2.47
CA THR A 27 18.38 2.01 2.42
C THR A 27 18.10 2.66 3.77
N ILE A 28 17.00 2.28 4.43
CA ILE A 28 16.66 2.73 5.79
C ILE A 28 17.80 2.43 6.76
N ARG A 29 18.27 1.16 6.79
CA ARG A 29 19.42 0.77 7.60
C ARG A 29 20.65 1.63 7.32
N ALA A 30 20.94 1.89 6.04
CA ALA A 30 22.11 2.69 5.67
C ALA A 30 21.99 4.14 6.18
N CYS A 31 20.81 4.74 6.13
CA CYS A 31 20.53 6.06 6.69
C CYS A 31 20.68 6.09 8.22
N GLU A 32 20.00 5.19 8.93
CA GLU A 32 20.04 5.12 10.40
C GLU A 32 21.47 4.93 10.92
N ARG A 33 22.24 4.03 10.31
CA ARG A 33 23.65 3.81 10.68
C ARG A 33 24.57 5.00 10.41
N ASN A 34 24.13 5.94 9.58
CA ASN A 34 24.83 7.21 9.34
C ASN A 34 24.30 8.36 10.20
N GLY A 35 23.45 8.09 11.19
CA GLY A 35 22.88 9.09 12.08
C GLY A 35 21.73 9.91 11.47
N ILE A 36 21.17 9.44 10.36
CA ILE A 36 20.04 10.08 9.66
C ILE A 36 18.78 9.32 10.02
N LYS A 37 17.85 9.96 10.72
CA LYS A 37 16.60 9.33 11.15
C LYS A 37 15.66 9.09 9.99
N THR A 38 14.92 8.00 10.03
CA THR A 38 14.08 7.57 8.92
C THR A 38 12.65 7.37 9.37
N THR A 39 11.72 7.59 8.47
CA THR A 39 10.33 7.18 8.65
C THR A 39 9.86 6.56 7.35
N LEU A 40 9.42 5.31 7.41
CA LEU A 40 8.86 4.61 6.26
C LEU A 40 7.36 4.87 6.18
N VAL A 41 6.87 5.27 5.02
CA VAL A 41 5.44 5.30 4.71
C VAL A 41 5.16 4.20 3.68
N THR A 42 4.32 3.24 4.05
CA THR A 42 4.07 2.03 3.24
C THR A 42 2.63 1.54 3.37
N TYR A 43 2.21 0.66 2.47
CA TYR A 43 1.04 -0.20 2.67
C TYR A 43 1.45 -1.53 3.33
N GLU A 44 0.45 -2.23 3.84
CA GLU A 44 0.59 -3.55 4.47
C GLU A 44 0.15 -4.68 3.54
N ASN A 45 0.81 -5.83 3.64
CA ASN A 45 0.51 -7.07 2.94
C ASN A 45 -0.04 -8.14 3.90
N GLY A 46 -0.94 -7.72 4.80
CA GLY A 46 -1.49 -8.56 5.88
C GLY A 46 -2.50 -9.62 5.43
N GLY A 47 -2.73 -9.81 4.12
CA GLY A 47 -3.75 -10.73 3.62
C GLY A 47 -5.17 -10.22 3.85
N LYS A 48 -6.17 -10.90 3.27
CA LYS A 48 -7.58 -10.46 3.30
C LYS A 48 -8.10 -10.25 4.73
N GLU A 49 -7.73 -11.17 5.61
CA GLU A 49 -8.13 -11.16 7.01
C GLU A 49 -7.25 -10.23 7.87
N GLY A 50 -6.12 -9.74 7.35
CA GLY A 50 -5.17 -8.92 8.13
C GLY A 50 -4.41 -9.73 9.19
N LYS A 51 -4.06 -10.99 8.89
CA LYS A 51 -3.37 -11.94 9.79
C LYS A 51 -2.03 -12.42 9.27
N ASP A 52 -1.69 -12.08 8.03
CA ASP A 52 -0.37 -12.38 7.48
C ASP A 52 0.62 -11.30 7.92
N SER A 53 1.91 -11.57 7.70
CA SER A 53 2.95 -10.60 8.01
C SER A 53 2.70 -9.28 7.27
N PRO A 54 2.58 -8.14 7.98
CA PRO A 54 2.18 -6.88 7.37
C PRO A 54 3.23 -6.32 6.42
N VAL A 55 4.50 -6.74 6.55
CA VAL A 55 5.61 -6.31 5.70
C VAL A 55 6.46 -7.52 5.29
N LEU A 56 6.90 -7.52 4.03
CA LEU A 56 7.62 -8.67 3.44
C LEU A 56 8.99 -8.94 4.09
N PHE A 57 9.63 -7.89 4.60
CA PHE A 57 10.96 -7.93 5.18
C PHE A 57 11.11 -6.77 6.15
N TYR A 58 11.65 -7.00 7.34
CA TYR A 58 11.83 -5.94 8.33
C TYR A 58 13.24 -6.02 8.92
N LEU A 59 13.74 -4.87 9.35
CA LEU A 59 15.02 -4.73 10.01
C LEU A 59 14.81 -3.94 11.31
N PRO A 60 15.58 -4.22 12.38
CA PRO A 60 15.45 -3.48 13.64
C PRO A 60 15.67 -1.98 13.50
N GLU A 61 16.44 -1.56 12.49
CA GLU A 61 16.65 -0.14 12.18
C GLU A 61 15.41 0.56 11.62
N ALA A 62 14.42 -0.16 11.11
CA ALA A 62 13.15 0.41 10.62
C ALA A 62 12.11 0.47 11.75
N ASP A 63 12.37 1.30 12.76
CA ASP A 63 11.55 1.41 13.99
C ASP A 63 10.42 2.46 13.91
N ALA A 64 10.43 3.30 12.86
CA ALA A 64 9.40 4.29 12.59
C ALA A 64 8.71 3.99 11.24
N VAL A 65 7.58 3.30 11.29
CA VAL A 65 6.79 2.92 10.12
C VAL A 65 5.36 3.43 10.25
N VAL A 66 4.88 4.07 9.19
CA VAL A 66 3.52 4.56 9.03
C VAL A 66 2.83 3.75 7.95
N SER A 67 1.82 3.00 8.36
CA SER A 67 0.92 2.32 7.43
C SER A 67 -0.06 3.32 6.82
N THR A 68 -0.27 3.19 5.52
CA THR A 68 -1.28 3.94 4.75
C THR A 68 -2.56 3.12 4.55
N GLY A 69 -2.46 1.79 4.69
CA GLY A 69 -3.57 0.88 4.55
C GLY A 69 -3.13 -0.50 4.06
N SER A 70 -4.08 -1.43 4.01
CA SER A 70 -3.87 -2.80 3.56
C SER A 70 -4.10 -2.95 2.06
N LEU A 71 -3.15 -3.59 1.39
CA LEU A 71 -3.22 -3.96 -0.03
C LEU A 71 -4.26 -5.07 -0.30
N ASP A 72 -4.58 -5.88 0.71
CA ASP A 72 -5.32 -7.13 0.53
C ASP A 72 -6.81 -7.03 0.92
N LYS A 73 -7.28 -5.85 1.35
CA LYS A 73 -8.67 -5.66 1.75
C LYS A 73 -9.59 -5.50 0.54
N THR A 74 -10.74 -6.15 0.56
CA THR A 74 -11.77 -5.97 -0.47
C THR A 74 -12.42 -4.60 -0.34
N LEU A 75 -12.55 -3.90 -1.46
CA LEU A 75 -13.24 -2.62 -1.56
C LEU A 75 -14.63 -2.80 -2.16
N GLU A 76 -15.64 -2.42 -1.41
CA GLU A 76 -17.04 -2.45 -1.82
C GLU A 76 -17.46 -1.06 -2.29
N LEU A 77 -17.70 -0.92 -3.59
CA LEU A 77 -18.23 0.30 -4.19
C LEU A 77 -19.74 0.16 -4.42
N PRO A 78 -20.55 1.17 -4.06
CA PRO A 78 -21.98 1.15 -4.36
C PRO A 78 -22.24 1.21 -5.87
N ALA A 79 -23.44 0.84 -6.28
CA ALA A 79 -23.87 1.04 -7.67
C ALA A 79 -23.79 2.52 -8.04
N VAL A 80 -23.24 2.81 -9.23
CA VAL A 80 -23.07 4.18 -9.73
C VAL A 80 -24.14 4.50 -10.77
N ASP A 81 -24.63 5.74 -10.77
CA ASP A 81 -25.67 6.19 -11.69
C ASP A 81 -25.19 6.25 -13.15
N LYS A 82 -23.87 6.37 -13.37
CA LYS A 82 -23.28 6.59 -14.68
C LYS A 82 -21.90 5.96 -14.82
N VAL A 83 -21.71 5.22 -15.91
CA VAL A 83 -20.40 4.72 -16.36
C VAL A 83 -19.87 5.67 -17.44
N ILE A 84 -18.63 6.13 -17.29
CA ILE A 84 -17.95 6.98 -18.29
C ILE A 84 -16.97 6.11 -19.07
N GLY A 85 -17.22 5.90 -20.36
CA GLY A 85 -16.33 5.13 -21.22
C GLY A 85 -17.01 4.70 -22.53
N PRO A 86 -16.26 4.09 -23.47
CA PRO A 86 -16.78 3.65 -24.75
C PRO A 86 -17.59 2.34 -24.66
N TYR A 87 -17.69 1.72 -23.48
CA TYR A 87 -18.32 0.43 -23.27
C TYR A 87 -19.51 0.52 -22.32
N ASP A 88 -20.59 -0.19 -22.62
CA ASP A 88 -21.78 -0.28 -21.76
C ASP A 88 -21.56 -1.17 -20.52
N GLN A 89 -20.56 -2.06 -20.58
CA GLN A 89 -20.19 -2.97 -19.51
C GLN A 89 -18.67 -3.02 -19.34
N VAL A 90 -18.22 -2.91 -18.09
CA VAL A 90 -16.83 -3.19 -17.68
C VAL A 90 -16.84 -4.46 -16.85
N LYS A 91 -15.89 -5.36 -17.09
CA LYS A 91 -15.61 -6.53 -16.25
C LYS A 91 -14.27 -6.32 -15.56
N ILE A 92 -14.25 -6.46 -14.25
CA ILE A 92 -13.05 -6.26 -13.43
C ILE A 92 -12.52 -7.62 -12.97
N PHE A 93 -11.21 -7.83 -13.11
CA PHE A 93 -10.52 -9.04 -12.64
C PHE A 93 -10.20 -8.92 -11.14
N PRO A 94 -10.23 -10.00 -10.32
CA PRO A 94 -10.40 -11.42 -10.65
C PRO A 94 -11.86 -11.92 -10.70
N PHE A 95 -12.04 -13.14 -11.22
CA PHE A 95 -13.32 -13.82 -11.46
C PHE A 95 -14.27 -13.84 -10.25
N PRO A 96 -15.60 -13.71 -10.42
CA PRO A 96 -16.37 -13.89 -11.66
C PRO A 96 -16.60 -12.60 -12.48
N GLY A 97 -15.98 -11.49 -12.09
CA GLY A 97 -16.18 -10.19 -12.73
C GLY A 97 -17.45 -9.50 -12.26
N ALA A 98 -17.30 -8.23 -11.85
CA ALA A 98 -18.43 -7.39 -11.47
C ALA A 98 -18.93 -6.58 -12.69
N ALA A 99 -20.25 -6.46 -12.85
CA ALA A 99 -20.85 -5.67 -13.92
C ALA A 99 -20.86 -4.18 -13.54
N SER A 100 -20.41 -3.30 -14.45
CA SER A 100 -20.17 -1.86 -14.22
C SER A 100 -21.35 -1.01 -13.71
N ARG A 101 -22.58 -1.54 -13.69
CA ARG A 101 -23.78 -0.82 -13.23
C ARG A 101 -24.34 -1.33 -11.91
N GLY A 102 -23.78 -2.40 -11.34
CA GLY A 102 -24.11 -2.91 -10.00
C GLY A 102 -23.12 -2.42 -8.96
N ALA A 103 -23.34 -2.81 -7.70
CA ALA A 103 -22.29 -2.72 -6.69
C ALA A 103 -21.06 -3.52 -7.16
N LEU A 104 -19.87 -2.98 -6.91
CA LEU A 104 -18.61 -3.57 -7.35
C LEU A 104 -17.80 -3.98 -6.12
N SER A 105 -17.42 -5.25 -6.07
CA SER A 105 -16.44 -5.76 -5.11
C SER A 105 -15.10 -5.85 -5.81
N LEU A 106 -14.11 -5.07 -5.35
CA LEU A 106 -12.78 -4.98 -5.92
C LEU A 106 -11.77 -5.59 -4.95
N GLU A 107 -11.02 -6.59 -5.40
CA GLU A 107 -9.85 -7.05 -4.66
C GLU A 107 -8.76 -5.97 -4.79
N ALA A 108 -8.40 -5.29 -3.69
CA ALA A 108 -7.50 -4.13 -3.74
C ALA A 108 -6.10 -4.45 -4.29
N ARG A 109 -5.69 -5.73 -4.25
CA ARG A 109 -4.34 -6.18 -4.61
C ARG A 109 -3.93 -5.81 -6.05
N ASP A 110 -4.89 -5.73 -6.96
CA ASP A 110 -4.65 -5.42 -8.38
C ASP A 110 -5.04 -3.98 -8.77
N VAL A 111 -5.68 -3.22 -7.87
CA VAL A 111 -6.32 -1.92 -8.19
C VAL A 111 -5.71 -0.75 -7.39
N MET A 112 -5.16 -1.01 -6.19
CA MET A 112 -4.56 0.02 -5.33
C MET A 112 -3.03 -0.09 -5.32
N MET A 113 -2.35 0.70 -6.16
CA MET A 113 -0.93 0.97 -5.97
C MET A 113 -0.75 2.22 -5.10
N GLY A 114 -0.10 2.09 -3.96
CA GLY A 114 0.35 3.24 -3.16
C GLY A 114 -0.35 3.45 -1.82
N GLY A 115 -1.16 2.49 -1.34
CA GLY A 115 -1.57 2.40 0.07
C GLY A 115 -2.49 3.51 0.61
N ALA A 116 -2.59 4.66 -0.04
CA ALA A 116 -3.57 5.67 0.30
C ALA A 116 -4.96 5.20 -0.14
N ASP A 117 -5.93 5.25 0.77
CA ASP A 117 -7.35 5.22 0.42
C ASP A 117 -7.69 6.48 -0.40
N ILE A 118 -7.38 6.44 -1.69
CA ILE A 118 -7.72 7.52 -2.65
C ILE A 118 -9.25 7.71 -2.79
N TRP A 119 -10.04 6.83 -2.18
CA TRP A 119 -11.50 6.83 -2.21
C TRP A 119 -12.13 7.41 -0.93
N GLY A 120 -11.33 7.69 0.11
CA GLY A 120 -11.75 8.39 1.33
C GLY A 120 -12.82 7.67 2.17
N GLN A 121 -12.87 6.34 2.10
CA GLN A 121 -13.93 5.53 2.71
C GLN A 121 -13.63 5.07 4.14
N GLY A 122 -12.37 5.08 4.62
CA GLY A 122 -12.08 4.74 6.02
C GLY A 122 -10.62 4.56 6.42
N MET A 123 -10.39 3.97 7.60
CA MET A 123 -9.05 3.60 8.11
C MET A 123 -8.78 2.12 7.81
N TRP A 124 -7.89 1.85 6.85
CA TRP A 124 -7.64 0.52 6.29
C TRP A 124 -6.43 -0.19 6.92
N LYS A 125 -6.23 -0.10 8.24
CA LYS A 125 -5.07 -0.72 8.89
C LYS A 125 -5.25 -2.23 9.12
N CYS A 126 -4.15 -2.96 9.08
CA CYS A 126 -4.06 -4.36 9.50
C CYS A 126 -4.45 -4.47 10.99
N ALA A 127 -5.12 -5.57 11.35
CA ALA A 127 -5.59 -5.78 12.71
C ALA A 127 -4.45 -6.13 13.68
N GLU A 128 -3.35 -6.67 13.15
CA GLU A 128 -2.21 -7.18 13.93
C GLU A 128 -0.99 -6.24 13.93
N TYR A 129 -1.17 -4.97 13.55
CA TYR A 129 -0.12 -3.95 13.64
C TYR A 129 0.03 -3.37 15.05
#